data_AF-A0A2G4G506-F1
#
_entry.id   AF-A0A2G4G506-F1
#
_cell.length_a   1.000
_cell.length_b   1.000
_cell.length_c   1.000
_cell.angle_alpha   90.00
_cell.angle_beta   90.00
_cell.angle_gamma   90.00
#
_symmetry.space_group_name_H-M   'P 1'
#
loop_
_entity.id
_entity.type
_entity.pdbx_description
1 polymer ?
#
loop_
_entity_poly.entity_id
_entity_poly.type
_entity_poly.pdbx_seq_one_letter_code
_entity_poly.pdbx_strand_id
1 'polypeptide(L)'
;MKLLPISLMVLSLTGYADEKVKPATPAPATPAPTALAPEAPKTVQVEILDSNGKKFILVKSIESVEEFAAFEKDAQAITADQKDAALTKQLLDLALTTPEKEARTRELDGKFKKLQATNDTMAKTYNFDLTRQYLIVPTSVKVLTIVTNEEYTKLAAAKDFKPDSVVAGPDDKKLILKETVKGAAEVEAFQQQVRRVLEAKRGLQQLVEAQPRFTKAEDKNKIEEAIKNTQAEVNKSLEDFKKSRGYEIPNEFNVQTAQAKLYTLLSDEEQKNLQSQIEGKDAKPEAKADKK
;
A
#
# COMPACT_ATOMS: atom_id res chain seq x y z
N MET A 1 -3.94 -10.16 -12.15
CA MET A 1 -4.04 -9.37 -10.90
C MET A 1 -2.65 -9.11 -10.34
N LYS A 2 -2.29 -7.85 -10.11
CA LYS A 2 -1.08 -7.48 -9.35
C LYS A 2 -1.45 -7.51 -7.87
N LEU A 3 -1.11 -8.60 -7.17
CA LEU A 3 -1.03 -8.61 -5.71
C LEU A 3 0.36 -8.11 -5.36
N LEU A 4 0.47 -6.82 -5.06
CA LEU A 4 1.72 -6.19 -4.63
C LEU A 4 1.62 -5.91 -3.12
N PRO A 5 2.60 -6.32 -2.30
CA PRO A 5 3.00 -5.45 -1.21
C PRO A 5 3.58 -4.20 -1.88
N ILE A 6 2.82 -3.10 -1.90
CA ILE A 6 3.35 -1.81 -2.35
C ILE A 6 4.27 -1.31 -1.25
N SER A 7 5.52 -1.76 -1.29
CA SER A 7 6.62 -1.10 -0.61
C SER A 7 6.97 0.14 -1.45
N LEU A 8 6.60 1.34 -0.98
CA LEU A 8 7.08 2.57 -1.60
C LEU A 8 8.56 2.71 -1.25
N MET A 9 9.44 2.26 -2.14
CA MET A 9 10.87 2.57 -2.05
C MET A 9 11.06 4.03 -2.41
N VAL A 10 11.53 4.82 -1.45
CA VAL A 10 12.04 6.16 -1.68
C VAL A 10 13.47 6.08 -2.18
N LEU A 11 13.74 6.66 -3.35
CA LEU A 11 15.09 7.12 -3.69
C LEU A 11 15.37 8.38 -2.88
N SER A 12 16.38 8.33 -2.02
CA SER A 12 16.92 9.52 -1.34
C SER A 12 17.46 10.50 -2.38
N LEU A 13 16.75 11.62 -2.60
CA LEU A 13 17.23 12.77 -3.37
C LEU A 13 18.10 13.68 -2.48
N THR A 14 19.11 13.11 -1.82
CA THR A 14 20.11 13.84 -1.02
C THR A 14 21.09 14.69 -1.85
N GLY A 15 20.76 15.00 -3.10
CA GLY A 15 21.69 15.63 -4.05
C GLY A 15 21.31 17.01 -4.58
N TYR A 16 20.28 17.70 -4.04
CA TYR A 16 19.92 19.05 -4.51
C TYR A 16 19.50 20.04 -3.42
N ALA A 17 19.55 19.68 -2.14
CA ALA A 17 19.21 20.60 -1.05
C ALA A 17 20.32 21.63 -0.74
N ASP A 18 21.51 21.53 -1.35
CA ASP A 18 22.68 22.32 -0.93
C ASP A 18 23.03 23.52 -1.83
N GLU A 19 22.20 23.90 -2.81
CA GLU A 19 22.49 25.13 -3.57
C GLU A 19 21.40 26.21 -3.45
N LYS A 20 21.61 27.03 -2.40
CA LYS A 20 21.24 28.45 -2.24
C LYS A 20 19.76 28.77 -2.08
N VAL A 21 19.31 28.76 -0.81
CA VAL A 21 18.45 29.85 -0.31
C VAL A 21 19.08 30.41 0.97
N LYS A 22 19.51 31.67 0.88
CA LYS A 22 20.09 32.46 1.96
C LYS A 22 18.99 32.77 3.00
N PRO A 23 19.25 32.66 4.32
CA PRO A 23 18.22 32.85 5.34
C PRO A 23 17.81 34.33 5.43
N ALA A 24 16.49 34.58 5.47
CA ALA A 24 15.94 35.87 5.85
C ALA A 24 15.88 35.97 7.38
N THR A 25 16.53 37.00 7.91
CA THR A 25 16.58 37.41 9.32
C THR A 25 15.18 37.75 9.87
N PRO A 26 14.88 37.48 11.16
CA PRO A 26 13.53 37.57 11.72
C PRO A 26 13.15 39.00 12.14
N ALA A 27 11.86 39.34 12.01
CA ALA A 27 11.24 40.55 12.56
C ALA A 27 10.29 40.19 13.74
N PRO A 28 10.04 41.13 14.68
CA PRO A 28 9.84 40.83 16.10
C PRO A 28 8.38 40.52 16.51
N ALA A 29 8.27 39.85 17.67
CA ALA A 29 7.04 39.40 18.31
C ALA A 29 6.33 40.47 19.16
N THR A 30 4.99 40.49 19.17
CA THR A 30 4.09 40.73 20.35
C THR A 30 2.59 40.57 19.93
N PRO A 31 1.61 40.44 20.85
CA PRO A 31 1.28 39.35 21.78
C PRO A 31 -0.08 38.65 21.47
N ALA A 32 -0.35 37.57 22.21
CA ALA A 32 -1.53 36.70 22.14
C ALA A 32 -2.89 37.35 22.49
N PRO A 33 -4.01 36.69 22.12
CA PRO A 33 -5.19 36.62 22.98
C PRO A 33 -5.51 35.19 23.42
N THR A 34 -5.54 35.05 24.74
CA THR A 34 -6.52 34.34 25.59
C THR A 34 -7.02 32.94 25.20
N ALA A 35 -6.55 32.01 26.02
CA ALA A 35 -7.00 30.65 26.32
C ALA A 35 -8.47 30.30 26.00
N LEU A 36 -8.63 29.21 25.24
CA LEU A 36 -9.72 28.25 25.41
C LEU A 36 -9.20 27.06 26.24
N ALA A 37 -10.08 26.54 27.09
CA ALA A 37 -9.83 25.52 28.10
C ALA A 37 -9.12 24.26 27.55
N PRO A 38 -8.31 23.56 28.37
CA PRO A 38 -7.61 22.36 27.94
C PRO A 38 -8.64 21.24 27.68
N GLU A 39 -8.82 20.88 26.41
CA GLU A 39 -9.35 19.57 26.07
C GLU A 39 -8.45 18.51 26.72
N ALA A 40 -9.07 17.59 27.44
CA ALA A 40 -8.39 16.45 28.05
C ALA A 40 -7.49 15.78 26.99
N PRO A 41 -6.23 15.42 27.33
CA PRO A 41 -5.32 14.85 26.36
C PRO A 41 -5.94 13.55 25.86
N LYS A 42 -6.42 13.54 24.61
CA LYS A 42 -6.58 12.30 23.85
C LYS A 42 -5.22 11.63 23.93
N THR A 43 -5.14 10.55 24.69
CA THR A 43 -3.97 9.67 24.70
C THR A 43 -3.72 9.28 23.24
N VAL A 44 -2.75 9.93 22.61
CA VAL A 44 -2.22 9.53 21.32
C VAL A 44 -1.59 8.16 21.57
N GLN A 45 -2.35 7.09 21.33
CA GLN A 45 -1.80 5.76 21.26
C GLN A 45 -0.93 5.76 20.01
N VAL A 46 0.38 5.90 20.22
CA VAL A 46 1.35 5.77 19.14
C VAL A 46 1.37 4.30 18.77
N GLU A 47 0.73 3.94 17.67
CA GLU A 47 0.79 2.58 17.14
C GLU A 47 2.13 2.39 16.44
N ILE A 48 2.99 1.56 17.05
CA ILE A 48 4.29 1.16 16.52
C ILE A 48 4.16 -0.24 15.94
N LEU A 49 4.67 -0.42 14.72
CA LEU A 49 4.78 -1.71 14.06
C LEU A 49 6.25 -2.10 13.95
N ASP A 50 6.62 -3.22 14.59
CA ASP A 50 7.91 -3.86 14.40
C ASP A 50 7.84 -4.81 13.19
N SER A 51 8.65 -4.54 12.17
CA SER A 51 8.72 -5.37 10.96
C SER A 51 10.17 -5.50 10.48
N ASN A 52 10.67 -6.72 10.37
CA ASN A 52 12.04 -7.03 9.91
C ASN A 52 13.15 -6.27 10.67
N GLY A 53 12.99 -6.13 12.00
CA GLY A 53 13.95 -5.40 12.85
C GLY A 53 13.90 -3.88 12.70
N LYS A 54 12.91 -3.34 11.98
CA LYS A 54 12.66 -1.91 11.84
C LYS A 54 11.36 -1.53 12.55
N LYS A 55 11.33 -0.35 13.17
CA LYS A 55 10.14 0.21 13.82
C LYS A 55 9.47 1.22 12.92
N PHE A 56 8.17 1.08 12.73
CA PHE A 56 7.37 2.01 11.95
C PHE A 56 6.30 2.63 12.84
N ILE A 57 5.98 3.91 12.62
CA ILE A 57 4.92 4.63 13.34
C ILE A 57 3.73 4.86 12.42
N LEU A 58 2.51 4.66 12.94
CA LEU A 58 1.29 4.96 12.21
C LEU A 58 1.18 6.47 11.96
N VAL A 59 1.00 6.86 10.70
CA VAL A 59 0.79 8.27 10.31
C VAL A 59 -0.62 8.55 9.81
N LYS A 60 -1.30 7.54 9.27
CA LYS A 60 -2.66 7.70 8.73
C LYS A 60 -3.40 6.37 8.71
N SER A 61 -4.66 6.38 9.10
CA SER A 61 -5.61 5.31 8.81
C SER A 61 -6.49 5.73 7.64
N ILE A 62 -6.70 4.81 6.72
CA ILE A 62 -7.59 4.89 5.56
C ILE A 62 -8.75 3.97 5.85
N GLU A 63 -9.99 4.48 5.80
CA GLU A 63 -11.15 3.78 6.36
C GLU A 63 -12.19 3.37 5.31
N SER A 64 -11.96 3.71 4.04
CA SER A 64 -12.86 3.34 2.93
C SER A 64 -12.11 2.89 1.66
N VAL A 65 -12.86 2.24 0.77
CA VAL A 65 -12.35 1.78 -0.54
C VAL A 65 -12.01 2.97 -1.43
N GLU A 66 -12.85 4.01 -1.38
CA GLU A 66 -12.72 5.23 -2.16
C GLU A 66 -11.47 6.02 -1.73
N GLU A 67 -11.24 6.17 -0.43
CA GLU A 67 -10.04 6.81 0.10
C GLU A 67 -8.78 6.01 -0.25
N PHE A 68 -8.84 4.68 -0.18
CA PHE A 68 -7.69 3.85 -0.55
C PHE A 68 -7.37 3.96 -2.04
N ALA A 69 -8.38 3.95 -2.92
CA ALA A 69 -8.20 4.13 -4.35
C ALA A 69 -7.63 5.52 -4.70
N ALA A 70 -8.08 6.57 -4.00
CA ALA A 70 -7.51 7.91 -4.13
C ALA A 70 -6.04 7.94 -3.70
N PHE A 71 -5.73 7.35 -2.54
CA PHE A 71 -4.36 7.22 -2.06
C PHE A 71 -3.47 6.45 -3.03
N GLU A 72 -3.93 5.31 -3.58
CA GLU A 72 -3.16 4.55 -4.58
C GLU A 72 -2.87 5.37 -5.83
N LYS A 73 -3.85 6.14 -6.30
CA LYS A 73 -3.68 7.03 -7.45
C LYS A 73 -2.63 8.11 -7.17
N ASP A 74 -2.70 8.76 -6.00
CA ASP A 74 -1.76 9.81 -5.62
C ASP A 74 -0.35 9.25 -5.39
N ALA A 75 -0.25 8.07 -4.75
CA ALA A 75 1.00 7.34 -4.56
C ALA A 75 1.64 6.90 -5.88
N GLN A 76 0.84 6.51 -6.88
CA GLN A 76 1.33 6.21 -8.23
C GLN A 76 1.82 7.48 -8.92
N ALA A 77 1.09 8.60 -8.81
CA ALA A 77 1.48 9.87 -9.41
C ALA A 77 2.81 10.37 -8.86
N ILE A 78 2.99 10.37 -7.53
CA ILE A 78 4.24 10.83 -6.92
C ILE A 78 5.42 9.91 -7.25
N THR A 79 5.19 8.60 -7.31
CA THR A 79 6.21 7.63 -7.73
C THR A 79 6.61 7.83 -9.19
N ALA A 80 5.66 8.14 -10.07
CA ALA A 80 5.94 8.45 -11.47
C ALA A 80 6.76 9.75 -11.59
N ASP A 81 6.35 10.81 -10.89
CA ASP A 81 7.08 12.09 -10.88
C ASP A 81 8.51 11.93 -10.36
N GLN A 82 8.73 11.10 -9.32
CA GLN A 82 10.07 10.77 -8.82
C GLN A 82 10.94 10.08 -9.88
N LYS A 83 10.38 9.07 -10.56
CA LYS A 83 11.09 8.33 -11.61
C LYS A 83 11.44 9.22 -12.79
N ASP A 84 10.53 10.09 -13.19
CA ASP A 84 10.73 11.01 -14.30
C ASP A 84 11.81 12.06 -13.97
N ALA A 85 11.82 12.59 -12.75
CA ALA A 85 12.85 13.52 -12.28
C ALA A 85 14.22 12.82 -12.19
N ALA A 86 14.28 11.60 -11.64
CA ALA A 86 15.51 10.82 -11.53
C ALA A 86 16.10 10.48 -12.91
N LEU A 87 15.25 10.10 -13.87
CA LEU A 87 15.67 9.82 -15.24
C LEU A 87 16.24 11.07 -15.92
N THR A 88 15.58 12.23 -15.79
CA THR A 88 16.09 13.49 -16.37
C THR A 88 17.39 13.91 -15.72
N LYS A 89 17.54 13.70 -14.40
CA LYS A 89 18.82 13.94 -13.72
C LYS A 89 19.93 13.07 -14.31
N GLN A 90 19.68 11.78 -14.50
CA GLN A 90 20.65 10.88 -15.12
C GLN A 90 21.01 11.33 -16.54
N LEU A 91 20.03 11.80 -17.33
CA LEU A 91 20.27 12.31 -18.67
C LEU A 91 21.05 13.65 -18.66
N LEU A 92 20.82 14.50 -17.65
CA LEU A 92 21.62 15.72 -17.44
C LEU A 92 23.09 15.37 -17.14
N ASP A 93 23.32 14.39 -16.27
CA ASP A 93 24.67 13.95 -15.90
C ASP A 93 25.43 13.34 -17.10
N LEU A 94 24.71 12.72 -18.04
CA LEU A 94 25.25 12.16 -19.28
C LEU A 94 25.40 13.16 -20.44
N ALA A 95 24.81 14.36 -20.32
CA ALA A 95 24.84 15.34 -21.39
C ALA A 95 26.27 15.84 -21.64
N LEU A 96 26.70 15.83 -22.90
CA LEU A 96 28.08 16.16 -23.28
C LEU A 96 28.23 17.62 -23.71
N THR A 97 27.15 18.24 -24.17
CA THR A 97 27.18 19.61 -24.69
C THR A 97 26.48 20.61 -23.76
N THR A 98 26.91 21.87 -23.79
CA THR A 98 26.28 22.95 -23.00
C THR A 98 24.79 23.14 -23.32
N PRO A 99 24.34 23.17 -24.60
CA PRO A 99 22.93 23.31 -24.92
C PRO A 99 22.08 22.14 -24.38
N GLU A 100 22.58 20.91 -24.44
CA GLU A 100 21.89 19.75 -23.87
C GLU A 100 21.81 19.85 -22.35
N LYS A 101 22.90 20.23 -21.67
CA LYS A 101 22.90 20.45 -20.22
C LYS A 101 21.87 21.50 -19.82
N GLU A 102 21.86 22.66 -20.47
CA GLU A 102 20.88 23.70 -20.17
C GLU A 102 19.43 23.27 -20.41
N ALA A 103 19.16 22.55 -21.51
CA ALA A 103 17.83 22.02 -21.79
C ALA A 103 17.39 21.02 -20.71
N ARG A 104 18.28 20.11 -20.32
CA ARG A 104 18.01 19.10 -19.28
C ARG A 104 17.87 19.71 -17.89
N THR A 105 18.62 20.77 -17.55
CA THR A 105 18.43 21.53 -16.31
C THR A 105 17.04 22.16 -16.26
N ARG A 106 16.60 22.85 -17.33
CA ARG A 106 15.26 23.44 -17.38
C ARG A 106 14.15 22.39 -17.29
N GLU A 107 14.32 21.25 -17.95
CA GLU A 107 13.39 20.12 -17.86
C GLU A 107 13.33 19.58 -16.42
N LEU A 108 14.50 19.41 -15.79
CA LEU A 108 14.62 18.90 -14.44
C LEU A 108 13.96 19.83 -13.42
N ASP A 109 14.16 21.15 -13.54
CA ASP A 109 13.51 22.16 -12.70
C ASP A 109 11.97 22.10 -12.79
N GLY A 110 11.45 21.92 -14.01
CA GLY A 110 10.01 21.73 -14.23
C GLY A 110 9.48 20.47 -13.56
N LYS A 111 10.21 19.35 -13.69
CA LYS A 111 9.86 18.08 -13.04
C LYS A 111 9.93 18.17 -11.51
N PHE A 112 10.92 18.87 -10.96
CA PHE A 112 11.01 19.10 -9.52
C PHE A 112 9.87 19.94 -8.98
N LYS A 113 9.46 21.01 -9.67
CA LYS A 113 8.29 21.80 -9.27
C LYS A 113 7.01 20.97 -9.25
N LYS A 114 6.82 20.11 -10.26
CA LYS A 114 5.69 19.18 -10.30
C LYS A 114 5.75 18.19 -9.14
N LEU A 115 6.90 17.54 -8.94
CA LEU A 115 7.10 16.59 -7.83
C LEU A 115 6.84 17.25 -6.47
N GLN A 116 7.28 18.49 -6.27
CA GLN A 116 7.03 19.26 -5.05
C GLN A 116 5.54 19.53 -4.85
N ALA A 117 4.81 19.95 -5.89
CA ALA A 117 3.37 20.16 -5.80
C ALA A 117 2.61 18.85 -5.47
N THR A 118 3.02 17.73 -6.09
CA THR A 118 2.48 16.40 -5.78
C THR A 118 2.79 16.00 -4.33
N ASN A 119 4.01 16.26 -3.85
CA ASN A 119 4.41 16.03 -2.46
C ASN A 119 3.61 16.86 -1.47
N ASP A 120 3.41 18.15 -1.73
CA ASP A 120 2.65 19.03 -0.85
C ASP A 120 1.19 18.55 -0.73
N THR A 121 0.64 17.99 -1.81
CA THR A 121 -0.68 17.37 -1.81
C THR A 121 -0.68 16.10 -0.95
N MET A 122 0.29 15.21 -1.15
CA MET A 122 0.44 13.99 -0.37
C MET A 122 0.65 14.28 1.13
N ALA A 123 1.47 15.28 1.46
CA ALA A 123 1.73 15.72 2.83
C ALA A 123 0.45 16.23 3.51
N LYS A 124 -0.32 17.08 2.83
CA LYS A 124 -1.58 17.62 3.37
C LYS A 124 -2.64 16.53 3.58
N THR A 125 -2.75 15.57 2.66
CA THR A 125 -3.83 14.58 2.69
C THR A 125 -3.52 13.39 3.61
N TYR A 126 -2.27 12.92 3.58
CA TYR A 126 -1.89 11.64 4.19
C TYR A 126 -0.76 11.76 5.24
N ASN A 127 -0.30 12.98 5.55
CA ASN A 127 0.89 13.20 6.38
C ASN A 127 2.12 12.49 5.80
N PHE A 128 2.19 12.45 4.47
CA PHE A 128 3.23 11.79 3.69
C PHE A 128 4.43 12.72 3.46
N ASP A 129 5.63 12.15 3.45
CA ASP A 129 6.90 12.82 3.29
C ASP A 129 7.77 12.00 2.34
N LEU A 130 8.06 12.54 1.16
CA LEU A 130 8.88 11.87 0.15
C LEU A 130 10.26 11.41 0.63
N THR A 131 10.78 11.92 1.75
CA THR A 131 12.07 11.50 2.30
C THR A 131 11.99 10.23 3.14
N ARG A 132 10.78 9.80 3.50
CA ARG A 132 10.56 8.68 4.42
C ARG A 132 10.13 7.41 3.72
N GLN A 133 10.56 6.27 4.26
CA GLN A 133 10.08 4.97 3.81
C GLN A 133 8.69 4.68 4.40
N TYR A 134 7.75 4.25 3.56
CA TYR A 134 6.39 3.91 3.97
C TYR A 134 6.08 2.42 3.84
N LEU A 135 5.26 1.94 4.77
CA LEU A 135 4.63 0.63 4.74
C LEU A 135 3.12 0.78 4.80
N ILE A 136 2.43 0.24 3.81
CA ILE A 136 0.96 0.19 3.77
C ILE A 136 0.54 -1.18 4.24
N VAL A 137 -0.27 -1.24 5.29
CA VAL A 137 -0.81 -2.48 5.85
C VAL A 137 -2.33 -2.49 5.67
N PRO A 138 -2.85 -3.25 4.69
CA PRO A 138 -4.28 -3.49 4.56
C PRO A 138 -4.82 -4.17 5.83
N THR A 139 -5.84 -3.59 6.45
CA THR A 139 -6.49 -4.12 7.65
C THR A 139 -7.89 -4.65 7.37
N SER A 140 -8.47 -4.31 6.21
CA SER A 140 -9.70 -4.95 5.74
C SER A 140 -9.75 -4.98 4.21
N VAL A 141 -10.20 -6.11 3.66
CA VAL A 141 -10.48 -6.24 2.22
C VAL A 141 -11.87 -6.81 2.01
N LYS A 142 -12.54 -6.32 0.96
CA LYS A 142 -13.80 -6.86 0.44
C LYS A 142 -13.48 -7.77 -0.73
N VAL A 143 -13.95 -9.00 -0.67
CA VAL A 143 -13.84 -9.98 -1.75
C VAL A 143 -15.15 -9.98 -2.51
N LEU A 144 -15.13 -9.53 -3.76
CA LEU A 144 -16.29 -9.43 -4.61
C LEU A 144 -16.20 -10.42 -5.77
N THR A 145 -17.31 -11.05 -6.12
CA THR A 145 -17.42 -11.86 -7.34
C THR A 145 -18.04 -11.02 -8.44
N ILE A 146 -17.46 -11.09 -9.64
CA ILE A 146 -18.01 -10.45 -10.82
C ILE A 146 -19.10 -11.37 -11.38
N VAL A 147 -20.32 -10.86 -11.54
CA VAL A 147 -21.43 -11.61 -12.12
C VAL A 147 -22.10 -10.83 -13.24
N THR A 148 -22.55 -11.57 -14.25
CA THR A 148 -23.42 -11.06 -15.32
C THR A 148 -24.83 -10.75 -14.79
N ASN A 149 -25.63 -10.01 -15.56
CA ASN A 149 -27.03 -9.74 -15.20
C ASN A 149 -27.89 -11.02 -15.13
N GLU A 150 -27.60 -12.03 -15.95
CA GLU A 150 -28.27 -13.33 -15.90
C GLU A 150 -27.94 -14.09 -14.62
N GLU A 151 -26.66 -14.15 -14.23
CA GLU A 151 -26.21 -14.78 -12.99
C GLU A 151 -26.72 -14.03 -11.76
N TYR A 152 -26.75 -12.70 -11.82
CA TYR A 152 -27.35 -11.86 -10.79
C TYR A 152 -28.81 -12.23 -10.53
N THR A 153 -29.61 -12.41 -11.59
CA THR A 153 -31.05 -12.73 -11.45
C THR A 153 -31.25 -14.07 -10.76
N LYS A 154 -30.40 -15.06 -11.06
CA LYS A 154 -30.40 -16.36 -10.38
C LYS A 154 -30.00 -16.25 -8.91
N LEU A 155 -28.99 -15.45 -8.61
CA LEU A 155 -28.55 -15.20 -7.22
C LEU A 155 -29.58 -14.41 -6.43
N ALA A 156 -30.21 -13.41 -7.04
CA ALA A 156 -31.25 -12.58 -6.41
C ALA A 156 -32.52 -13.37 -6.06
N ALA A 157 -32.76 -14.49 -6.75
CA ALA A 157 -33.84 -15.41 -6.44
C ALA A 157 -33.52 -16.38 -5.27
N ALA A 158 -32.27 -16.43 -4.78
CA ALA A 158 -31.89 -17.29 -3.67
C ALA A 158 -32.36 -16.71 -2.32
N LYS A 159 -32.76 -17.59 -1.40
CA LYS A 159 -33.26 -17.21 -0.06
C LYS A 159 -32.26 -16.40 0.77
N ASP A 160 -30.97 -16.63 0.57
CA ASP A 160 -29.90 -16.01 1.35
C ASP A 160 -29.27 -14.78 0.66
N PHE A 161 -29.90 -14.30 -0.42
CA PHE A 161 -29.43 -13.14 -1.14
C PHE A 161 -29.61 -11.86 -0.31
N LYS A 162 -28.53 -11.06 -0.25
CA LYS A 162 -28.53 -9.76 0.42
C LYS A 162 -28.41 -8.65 -0.62
N PRO A 163 -29.44 -7.84 -0.87
CA PRO A 163 -29.36 -6.71 -1.81
C PRO A 163 -28.22 -5.74 -1.49
N ASP A 164 -27.89 -5.54 -0.21
CA ASP A 164 -26.79 -4.68 0.23
C ASP A 164 -25.38 -5.23 -0.11
N SER A 165 -25.29 -6.48 -0.57
CA SER A 165 -24.03 -7.08 -1.03
C SER A 165 -23.67 -6.71 -2.47
N VAL A 166 -24.56 -5.99 -3.17
CA VAL A 166 -24.40 -5.65 -4.58
C VAL A 166 -23.68 -4.32 -4.71
N VAL A 167 -22.54 -4.33 -5.38
CA VAL A 167 -21.76 -3.14 -5.73
C VAL A 167 -21.79 -2.98 -7.25
N ALA A 168 -21.89 -1.74 -7.73
CA ALA A 168 -21.77 -1.46 -9.15
C ALA A 168 -20.36 -1.84 -9.62
N GLY A 169 -20.28 -2.69 -10.64
CA GLY A 169 -19.02 -3.04 -11.29
C GLY A 169 -18.76 -2.21 -12.54
N PRO A 170 -17.55 -2.30 -13.11
CA PRO A 170 -17.29 -1.80 -14.45
C PRO A 170 -18.11 -2.55 -15.51
N ASP A 171 -18.45 -1.87 -16.60
CA ASP A 171 -19.08 -2.43 -17.81
C ASP A 171 -20.42 -3.16 -17.57
N ASP A 172 -21.35 -2.54 -16.84
CA ASP A 172 -22.69 -3.08 -16.50
C ASP A 172 -22.69 -4.43 -15.73
N LYS A 173 -21.52 -4.92 -15.32
CA LYS A 173 -21.42 -6.11 -14.47
C LYS A 173 -21.75 -5.75 -13.02
N LYS A 174 -22.37 -6.68 -12.30
CA LYS A 174 -22.65 -6.52 -10.87
C LYS A 174 -21.58 -7.23 -10.06
N LEU A 175 -21.13 -6.59 -8.99
CA LEU A 175 -20.19 -7.18 -8.05
C LEU A 175 -20.97 -7.66 -6.82
N ILE A 176 -20.80 -8.92 -6.44
CA ILE A 176 -21.43 -9.48 -5.24
C ILE A 176 -20.37 -9.68 -4.17
N LEU A 177 -20.51 -9.00 -3.03
CA LEU A 177 -19.67 -9.20 -1.87
C LEU A 177 -19.82 -10.64 -1.33
N LYS A 178 -18.71 -11.38 -1.33
CA LYS A 178 -18.63 -12.75 -0.79
C LYS A 178 -18.17 -12.76 0.66
N GLU A 179 -17.10 -12.04 0.94
CA GLU A 179 -16.49 -11.99 2.26
C GLU A 179 -15.91 -10.60 2.49
N THR A 180 -15.93 -10.16 3.75
CA THR A 180 -15.06 -9.07 4.21
C THR A 180 -14.03 -9.67 5.16
N VAL A 181 -12.77 -9.68 4.74
CA VAL A 181 -11.66 -10.11 5.59
C VAL A 181 -11.23 -8.91 6.43
N LYS A 182 -11.04 -9.10 7.73
CA LYS A 182 -10.65 -8.04 8.68
C LYS A 182 -9.48 -8.53 9.53
N GLY A 183 -8.61 -7.60 9.89
CA GLY A 183 -7.36 -7.87 10.61
C GLY A 183 -6.18 -7.97 9.65
N ALA A 184 -5.06 -7.34 10.01
CA ALA A 184 -3.88 -7.27 9.13
C ALA A 184 -3.31 -8.67 8.83
N ALA A 185 -3.22 -9.53 9.84
CA ALA A 185 -2.70 -10.89 9.69
C ALA A 185 -3.63 -11.76 8.82
N GLU A 186 -4.94 -11.62 8.99
CA GLU A 186 -5.95 -12.36 8.24
C GLU A 186 -6.01 -11.91 6.78
N VAL A 187 -5.87 -10.60 6.53
CA VAL A 187 -5.79 -10.03 5.18
C VAL A 187 -4.50 -10.49 4.48
N GLU A 188 -3.36 -10.47 5.16
CA GLU A 188 -2.11 -10.99 4.61
C GLU A 188 -2.23 -12.49 4.30
N ALA A 189 -2.74 -13.30 5.23
CA ALA A 189 -2.95 -14.73 5.03
C ALA A 189 -3.89 -15.00 3.84
N PHE A 190 -4.99 -14.23 3.72
CA PHE A 190 -5.89 -14.30 2.58
C PHE A 190 -5.16 -13.99 1.27
N GLN A 191 -4.41 -12.90 1.20
CA GLN A 191 -3.68 -12.48 0.01
C GLN A 191 -2.64 -13.53 -0.41
N GLN A 192 -1.90 -14.11 0.53
CA GLN A 192 -0.94 -15.18 0.25
C GLN A 192 -1.63 -16.42 -0.30
N GLN A 193 -2.79 -16.79 0.24
CA GLN A 193 -3.55 -17.94 -0.22
C GLN A 193 -4.10 -17.73 -1.64
N VAL A 194 -4.69 -16.57 -1.91
CA VAL A 194 -5.14 -16.19 -3.25
C VAL A 194 -3.97 -16.19 -4.23
N ARG A 195 -2.82 -15.62 -3.84
CA ARG A 195 -1.61 -15.59 -4.67
C ARG A 195 -1.15 -16.98 -5.05
N ARG A 196 -1.07 -17.92 -4.09
CA ARG A 196 -0.68 -19.32 -4.36
C ARG A 196 -1.60 -19.97 -5.38
N VAL A 197 -2.92 -19.80 -5.23
CA VAL A 197 -3.89 -20.36 -6.19
C VAL A 197 -3.69 -19.76 -7.59
N LEU A 198 -3.52 -18.44 -7.69
CA LEU A 198 -3.33 -17.76 -8.97
C LEU A 198 -2.00 -18.12 -9.63
N GLU A 199 -0.91 -18.26 -8.87
CA GLU A 199 0.39 -18.68 -9.37
C GLU A 199 0.35 -20.12 -9.90
N ALA A 200 -0.27 -21.05 -9.16
CA ALA A 200 -0.47 -22.42 -9.62
C ALA A 200 -1.30 -22.49 -10.91
N LYS A 201 -2.42 -21.73 -10.98
CA LYS A 201 -3.25 -21.64 -12.20
C LYS A 201 -2.47 -21.08 -13.39
N ARG A 202 -1.69 -20.02 -13.16
CA ARG A 202 -0.85 -19.42 -14.21
C ARG A 202 0.24 -20.38 -14.68
N GLY A 203 0.91 -21.08 -13.77
CA GLY A 203 1.91 -22.09 -14.10
C GLY A 203 1.32 -23.19 -14.97
N LEU A 204 0.15 -23.72 -14.60
CA LEU A 204 -0.57 -24.70 -15.39
C LEU A 204 -0.90 -24.18 -16.79
N GLN A 205 -1.44 -22.96 -16.89
CA GLN A 205 -1.77 -22.34 -18.17
C GLN A 205 -0.52 -22.23 -19.07
N GLN A 206 0.61 -21.79 -18.52
CA GLN A 206 1.87 -21.68 -19.27
C GLN A 206 2.35 -23.04 -19.78
N LEU A 207 2.22 -24.11 -18.98
CA LEU A 207 2.60 -25.46 -19.39
C LEU A 207 1.69 -25.99 -20.50
N VAL A 208 0.38 -25.78 -20.39
CA VAL A 208 -0.60 -26.17 -21.42
C VAL A 208 -0.37 -25.42 -22.74
N GLU A 209 -0.10 -24.10 -22.68
CA GLU A 209 0.23 -23.30 -23.86
C GLU A 209 1.58 -23.69 -24.50
N ALA A 210 2.53 -24.18 -23.69
CA ALA A 210 3.82 -24.64 -24.17
C ALA A 210 3.77 -26.07 -24.74
N GLN A 211 2.86 -26.92 -24.28
CA GLN A 211 2.68 -28.31 -24.72
C GLN A 211 2.76 -28.51 -26.26
N PRO A 212 2.05 -27.75 -27.11
CA PRO A 212 2.10 -27.94 -28.56
C PRO A 212 3.46 -27.62 -29.20
N ARG A 213 4.37 -26.93 -28.48
CA ARG A 213 5.70 -26.57 -28.98
C ARG A 213 6.70 -27.73 -28.88
N PHE A 214 6.40 -28.76 -28.10
CA PHE A 214 7.26 -29.92 -27.94
C PHE A 214 6.95 -30.97 -29.00
N THR A 215 7.93 -31.24 -29.87
CA THR A 215 7.78 -32.18 -31.00
C THR A 215 8.39 -33.56 -30.71
N LYS A 216 9.36 -33.64 -29.78
CA LYS A 216 10.00 -34.89 -29.37
C LYS A 216 9.17 -35.62 -28.31
N ALA A 217 9.06 -36.94 -28.43
CA ALA A 217 8.25 -37.77 -27.52
C ALA A 217 8.70 -37.67 -26.06
N GLU A 218 10.01 -37.60 -25.81
CA GLU A 218 10.54 -37.45 -24.45
C GLU A 218 10.11 -36.11 -23.82
N ASP A 219 10.21 -35.01 -24.57
CA ASP A 219 9.82 -33.69 -24.07
C ASP A 219 8.30 -33.56 -23.90
N LYS A 220 7.51 -34.22 -24.77
CA LYS A 220 6.06 -34.35 -24.63
C LYS A 220 5.67 -35.06 -23.33
N ASN A 221 6.33 -36.17 -23.01
CA ASN A 221 6.06 -36.89 -21.77
C ASN A 221 6.43 -36.05 -20.54
N LYS A 222 7.56 -35.33 -20.57
CA LYS A 222 7.97 -34.43 -19.49
C LYS A 222 6.98 -33.28 -19.26
N ILE A 223 6.49 -32.65 -20.33
CA ILE A 223 5.51 -31.57 -20.19
C ILE A 223 4.15 -32.09 -19.73
N GLU A 224 3.73 -33.28 -20.16
CA GLU A 224 2.49 -33.93 -19.67
C GLU A 224 2.56 -34.27 -18.18
N GLU A 225 3.70 -34.80 -17.72
CA GLU A 225 3.92 -35.06 -16.30
C GLU A 225 3.93 -33.76 -15.48
N ALA A 226 4.59 -32.71 -15.99
CA ALA A 226 4.57 -31.39 -15.35
C ALA A 226 3.14 -30.81 -15.28
N ILE A 227 2.35 -30.89 -16.36
CA ILE A 227 0.94 -30.48 -16.38
C ILE A 227 0.14 -31.24 -15.32
N LYS A 228 0.31 -32.56 -15.23
CA LYS A 228 -0.41 -33.40 -14.25
C LYS A 228 -0.04 -33.01 -12.82
N ASN A 229 1.25 -32.80 -12.54
CA ASN A 229 1.73 -32.42 -11.21
C ASN A 229 1.23 -31.02 -10.82
N THR A 230 1.31 -30.05 -11.72
CA THR A 230 0.79 -28.69 -11.46
C THR A 230 -0.74 -28.68 -11.36
N GLN A 231 -1.46 -29.52 -12.12
CA GLN A 231 -2.91 -29.69 -11.97
C GLN A 231 -3.28 -30.21 -10.58
N ALA A 232 -2.51 -31.16 -10.05
CA ALA A 232 -2.71 -31.65 -8.68
C ALA A 232 -2.44 -30.56 -7.63
N GLU A 233 -1.42 -29.72 -7.84
CA GLU A 233 -1.14 -28.57 -6.98
C GLU A 233 -2.24 -27.50 -7.03
N VAL A 234 -2.79 -27.21 -8.22
CA VAL A 234 -3.95 -26.32 -8.39
C VAL A 234 -5.14 -26.86 -7.60
N ASN A 235 -5.47 -28.15 -7.77
CA ASN A 235 -6.60 -28.77 -7.08
C ASN A 235 -6.41 -28.73 -5.55
N LYS A 236 -5.20 -29.07 -5.06
CA LYS A 236 -4.88 -28.98 -3.63
C LYS A 236 -5.03 -27.55 -3.10
N SER A 237 -4.50 -26.56 -3.81
CA SER A 237 -4.59 -25.16 -3.41
C SER A 237 -6.03 -24.65 -3.38
N LEU A 238 -6.86 -25.10 -4.33
CA LEU A 238 -8.30 -24.79 -4.35
C LEU A 238 -9.06 -25.46 -3.20
N GLU A 239 -8.75 -26.71 -2.88
CA GLU A 239 -9.33 -27.39 -1.72
C GLU A 239 -8.94 -26.73 -0.41
N ASP A 240 -7.66 -26.37 -0.24
CA ASP A 240 -7.18 -25.69 0.97
C ASP A 240 -7.85 -24.31 1.11
N PHE A 241 -8.03 -23.58 0.01
CA PHE A 241 -8.85 -22.36 -0.03
C PHE A 241 -10.27 -22.60 0.45
N LYS A 242 -10.97 -23.57 -0.17
CA LYS A 242 -12.35 -23.91 0.17
C LYS A 242 -12.51 -24.33 1.63
N LYS A 243 -11.60 -25.15 2.16
CA LYS A 243 -11.60 -25.60 3.56
C LYS A 243 -11.43 -24.41 4.53
N SER A 244 -10.53 -23.48 4.20
CA SER A 244 -10.25 -22.34 5.07
C SER A 244 -11.32 -21.24 5.04
N ARG A 245 -12.02 -21.05 3.91
CA ARG A 245 -12.94 -19.92 3.70
C ARG A 245 -14.41 -20.30 3.57
N GLY A 246 -14.71 -21.58 3.37
CA GLY A 246 -16.08 -22.06 3.19
C GLY A 246 -16.67 -21.81 1.80
N TYR A 247 -15.90 -21.30 0.84
CA TYR A 247 -16.33 -21.11 -0.54
C TYR A 247 -15.21 -21.34 -1.55
N GLU A 248 -15.57 -21.61 -2.80
CA GLU A 248 -14.61 -21.77 -3.91
C GLU A 248 -14.18 -20.40 -4.42
N ILE A 249 -12.88 -20.20 -4.63
CA ILE A 249 -12.38 -18.96 -5.22
C ILE A 249 -13.03 -18.74 -6.60
N PRO A 250 -13.74 -17.61 -6.82
CA PRO A 250 -14.41 -17.38 -8.09
C PRO A 250 -13.42 -17.30 -9.25
N ASN A 251 -13.87 -17.66 -10.45
CA ASN A 251 -13.05 -17.50 -11.66
C ASN A 251 -12.80 -16.02 -11.96
N GLU A 252 -13.83 -15.19 -11.82
CA GLU A 252 -13.73 -13.73 -11.88
C GLU A 252 -14.08 -13.12 -10.52
N PHE A 253 -13.09 -12.53 -9.86
CA PHE A 253 -13.26 -11.84 -8.59
C PHE A 253 -12.49 -10.53 -8.56
N ASN A 254 -12.89 -9.65 -7.66
CA ASN A 254 -12.23 -8.40 -7.35
C ASN A 254 -11.93 -8.37 -5.84
N VAL A 255 -10.76 -7.90 -5.46
CA VAL A 255 -10.40 -7.68 -4.06
C VAL A 255 -10.16 -6.19 -3.89
N GLN A 256 -10.97 -5.55 -3.06
CA GLN A 256 -10.88 -4.13 -2.77
C GLN A 256 -10.38 -3.93 -1.35
N THR A 257 -9.33 -3.16 -1.16
CA THR A 257 -8.91 -2.73 0.18
C THR A 257 -9.93 -1.75 0.71
N ALA A 258 -10.62 -2.12 1.77
CA ALA A 258 -11.61 -1.28 2.43
C ALA A 258 -11.01 -0.46 3.56
N GLN A 259 -9.97 -0.98 4.22
CA GLN A 259 -9.26 -0.26 5.26
C GLN A 259 -7.76 -0.58 5.18
N ALA A 260 -6.94 0.43 5.44
CA ALA A 260 -5.50 0.28 5.50
C ALA A 260 -4.90 1.25 6.52
N LYS A 261 -3.71 0.90 7.00
CA LYS A 261 -2.88 1.75 7.85
C LYS A 261 -1.59 2.08 7.13
N LEU A 262 -1.26 3.36 7.09
CA LEU A 262 -0.01 3.87 6.53
C LEU A 262 0.97 4.12 7.68
N TYR A 263 2.09 3.42 7.64
CA TYR A 263 3.17 3.59 8.59
C TYR A 263 4.40 4.19 7.92
N THR A 264 5.18 4.95 8.68
CA THR A 264 6.47 5.47 8.23
C THR A 264 7.60 4.94 9.10
N LEU A 265 8.76 4.68 8.50
CA LEU A 265 9.94 4.21 9.22
C LEU A 265 10.40 5.27 10.23
N LEU A 266 10.58 4.87 11.48
CA LEU A 266 11.14 5.74 12.51
C LEU A 266 12.66 5.84 12.33
N SER A 267 13.18 7.07 12.34
CA SER A 267 14.62 7.30 12.44
C SER A 267 15.16 6.89 13.81
N ASP A 268 16.48 6.67 13.90
CA ASP A 268 17.13 6.31 15.16
C ASP A 268 16.92 7.36 16.26
N GLU A 269 16.85 8.64 15.90
CA GLU A 269 16.55 9.74 16.82
C GLU A 269 15.09 9.73 17.29
N GLU A 270 14.15 9.47 16.38
CA GLU A 270 12.73 9.38 16.72
C GLU A 270 12.45 8.19 17.64
N GLN A 271 13.13 7.07 17.44
CA GLN A 271 13.04 5.91 18.33
C GLN A 271 13.53 6.24 19.74
N LYS A 272 14.65 6.96 19.89
CA LYS A 272 15.17 7.39 21.20
C LYS A 272 14.22 8.38 21.90
N ASN A 273 13.64 9.31 21.14
CA ASN A 273 12.69 10.28 21.68
C ASN A 273 11.37 9.62 22.10
N LEU A 274 10.86 8.64 21.35
CA LEU A 274 9.70 7.84 21.72
C LEU A 274 9.98 7.02 22.99
N GLN A 275 11.14 6.39 23.09
CA GLN A 275 11.56 5.64 24.27
C GLN A 275 11.60 6.55 25.52
N SER A 276 12.16 7.75 25.39
CA SER A 276 12.24 8.73 26.48
C SER A 276 10.88 9.28 26.91
N GLN A 277 9.91 9.39 25.98
CA GLN A 277 8.54 9.81 26.28
C GLN A 277 7.69 8.71 26.93
N ILE A 278 8.01 7.45 26.65
CA ILE A 278 7.39 6.29 27.31
C ILE A 278 7.95 6.17 28.73
N GLU A 279 9.27 6.21 28.90
CA GLU A 279 9.95 6.13 30.21
C GLU A 279 9.66 7.35 31.11
N GLY A 280 9.48 8.54 30.52
CA GLY A 280 9.10 9.76 31.25
C GLY A 280 7.65 9.78 31.76
N LYS A 281 6.78 8.89 31.27
CA LYS A 281 5.40 8.73 31.78
C LYS A 281 5.32 7.81 33.00
N ASP A 282 6.27 6.89 33.17
CA ASP A 282 6.37 6.04 34.37
C ASP A 282 7.08 6.74 35.54
N ALA A 283 7.62 7.95 35.34
CA ALA A 283 8.29 8.73 36.37
C ALA A 283 7.46 9.97 36.79
N LYS A 284 6.46 9.78 37.66
CA LYS A 284 5.99 10.84 38.58
C LYS A 284 5.82 10.27 39.99
N PRO A 285 6.04 11.07 41.04
CA PRO A 285 7.13 10.86 41.98
C PRO A 285 6.62 10.46 43.35
N GLU A 286 7.55 9.92 44.14
CA GLU A 286 7.44 9.55 45.54
C GLU A 286 6.62 10.52 46.40
N ALA A 287 5.85 9.90 47.29
CA ALA A 287 5.08 10.50 48.36
C ALA A 287 5.84 11.61 49.09
N LYS A 288 5.25 12.81 49.14
CA LYS A 288 5.68 13.82 50.10
C LYS A 288 5.23 13.38 51.50
N ALA A 289 6.23 13.17 52.35
CA ALA A 289 6.11 12.90 53.77
C ALA A 289 5.22 13.92 54.48
N ASP A 290 4.33 13.38 55.30
CA ASP A 290 3.51 14.09 56.26
C ASP A 290 4.41 14.71 57.35
N LYS A 291 4.24 16.01 57.57
CA LYS A 291 4.70 16.71 58.77
C LYS A 291 3.60 17.69 59.18
N LYS A 292 2.73 17.26 60.08
CA LYS A 292 2.36 18.06 61.26
C LYS A 292 1.72 17.22 62.34
#